data_AF-A0A2X2YDN0-F1
#
_entry.id   AF-A0A2X2YDN0-F1
#
_cell.length_a   1.000
_cell.length_b   1.000
_cell.length_c   1.000
_cell.angle_alpha   90.00
_cell.angle_beta   90.00
_cell.angle_gamma   90.00
#
_symmetry.space_group_name_H-M   'P 1'
#
loop_
_entity.id
_entity.type
_entity.pdbx_description
1 polymer ?
#
loop_
_entity_poly.entity_id
_entity_poly.type
_entity_poly.pdbx_seq_one_letter_code
_entity_poly.pdbx_strand_id
1 'polypeptide(L)'
;MKKVSKVSDLIGMELEVKIASTIKEQLNILDESYGVERNIDADVGRYVLVLEVKDDVIKAKENILNDTIAEYVDDIECEGCK
;
A
#
# COMPACT_ATOMS: atom_id res chain seq x y z
N MET A 1 -15.18 -3.42 2.23
CA MET A 1 -14.96 -2.84 0.87
C MET A 1 -13.49 -3.00 0.54
N LYS A 2 -13.14 -3.75 -0.52
CA LYS A 2 -11.74 -3.81 -1.00
C LYS A 2 -11.54 -2.62 -1.95
N LYS A 3 -10.89 -1.56 -1.47
CA LYS A 3 -10.51 -0.43 -2.31
C LYS A 3 -9.07 -0.70 -2.75
N VAL A 4 -8.87 -0.78 -4.06
CA VAL A 4 -7.57 -1.00 -4.65
C VAL A 4 -7.15 0.34 -5.23
N SER A 5 -6.23 1.02 -4.55
CA SER A 5 -6.05 2.47 -4.72
C SER A 5 -4.75 2.82 -5.45
N LYS A 6 -4.88 3.71 -6.44
CA LYS A 6 -3.75 4.42 -7.09
C LYS A 6 -3.16 5.43 -6.10
N VAL A 7 -1.93 5.90 -6.31
CA VAL A 7 -1.29 6.94 -5.47
C VAL A 7 -2.20 8.17 -5.31
N SER A 8 -2.91 8.56 -6.38
CA SER A 8 -3.89 9.65 -6.38
C SER A 8 -5.06 9.41 -5.41
N ASP A 9 -5.42 8.15 -5.16
CA ASP A 9 -6.54 7.77 -4.31
C ASP A 9 -6.15 7.80 -2.82
N LEU A 10 -4.86 7.78 -2.50
CA LEU A 10 -4.34 7.96 -1.14
C LEU A 10 -4.59 9.38 -0.62
N ILE A 11 -4.57 10.37 -1.51
CA ILE A 11 -4.84 11.78 -1.17
C ILE A 11 -6.28 11.95 -0.67
N GLY A 12 -7.20 11.10 -1.12
CA GLY A 12 -8.59 11.09 -0.67
C GLY A 12 -8.87 10.22 0.56
N MET A 13 -7.85 9.61 1.17
CA MET A 13 -8.02 8.84 2.42
C MET A 13 -7.68 9.74 3.61
N GLU A 14 -8.50 9.73 4.66
CA GLU A 14 -8.24 10.43 5.92
C GLU A 14 -7.17 9.73 6.77
N LEU A 15 -5.99 9.49 6.19
CA LEU A 15 -4.85 8.89 6.89
C LEU A 15 -4.04 9.96 7.62
N GLU A 16 -3.39 9.57 8.71
CA GLU A 16 -2.40 10.44 9.34
C GLU A 16 -1.29 10.83 8.35
N VAL A 17 -0.84 12.08 8.44
CA VAL A 17 0.16 12.66 7.52
C VAL A 17 1.42 11.80 7.46
N LYS A 18 1.87 11.24 8.58
CA LYS A 18 3.05 10.37 8.65
C LYS A 18 2.84 9.09 7.83
N ILE A 19 1.70 8.42 8.01
CA ILE A 19 1.36 7.19 7.29
C ILE A 19 1.27 7.46 5.78
N ALA A 20 0.54 8.51 5.39
CA ALA A 20 0.40 8.88 3.99
C ALA A 20 1.75 9.23 3.34
N SER A 21 2.62 9.93 4.07
CA SER A 21 3.97 10.27 3.61
C SER A 21 4.82 9.02 3.41
N THR A 22 4.83 8.08 4.35
CA THR A 22 5.60 6.85 4.24
C THR A 22 5.12 5.99 3.07
N ILE A 23 3.80 5.83 2.90
CA ILE A 23 3.26 5.09 1.75
C ILE A 23 3.72 5.74 0.42
N LYS A 24 3.66 7.07 0.33
CA LYS A 24 4.11 7.80 -0.87
C LYS A 24 5.60 7.60 -1.15
N GLU A 25 6.44 7.67 -0.12
CA GLU A 25 7.88 7.45 -0.25
C GLU A 25 8.19 6.05 -0.75
N GLN A 26 7.58 5.01 -0.17
CA GLN A 26 7.75 3.63 -0.61
C GLN A 26 7.29 3.43 -2.06
N LEU A 27 6.17 4.04 -2.46
CA LEU A 27 5.70 3.96 -3.84
C LEU A 27 6.66 4.63 -4.83
N ASN A 28 7.28 5.75 -4.47
CA ASN A 28 8.28 6.40 -5.31
C ASN A 28 9.50 5.49 -5.49
N ILE A 29 10.01 4.88 -4.41
CA ILE A 29 11.14 3.94 -4.47
C ILE A 29 10.83 2.75 -5.40
N LEU A 30 9.63 2.19 -5.29
CA LEU A 30 9.19 1.08 -6.14
C LEU A 30 8.99 1.50 -7.61
N ASP A 31 8.70 2.76 -7.87
CA ASP A 31 8.57 3.29 -9.23
C ASP A 31 9.93 3.55 -9.87
N GLU A 32 10.87 4.10 -9.11
CA GLU A 32 12.25 4.28 -9.57
C GLU A 32 12.94 2.93 -9.81
N SER A 33 12.72 1.95 -8.93
CA SER A 33 13.39 0.65 -8.99
C SER A 33 12.77 -0.30 -10.03
N TYR A 34 11.44 -0.29 -10.16
CA TYR A 34 10.69 -1.30 -10.93
C TYR A 34 9.63 -0.71 -11.87
N GLY A 35 9.54 0.62 -11.98
CA GLY A 35 8.53 1.31 -12.80
C GLY A 35 8.96 1.58 -14.25
N VAL A 36 10.24 1.46 -14.59
CA VAL A 36 10.77 1.74 -15.93
C VAL A 36 10.13 0.86 -17.01
N GLU A 37 9.85 -0.41 -16.71
CA GLU A 37 9.17 -1.33 -17.64
C GLU A 37 7.65 -1.40 -17.45
N ARG A 38 7.07 -0.58 -16.56
CA ARG A 38 5.62 -0.58 -16.34
C ARG A 38 4.89 0.30 -17.34
N ASN A 39 3.81 -0.25 -17.89
CA ASN A 39 2.88 0.51 -18.73
C ASN A 39 1.82 1.18 -17.84
N ILE A 40 2.04 2.46 -17.52
CA ILE A 40 1.13 3.29 -16.72
C ILE A 40 -0.23 3.45 -17.43
N ASP A 41 -0.25 3.53 -18.76
CA ASP A 41 -1.47 3.72 -19.56
C ASP A 41 -2.34 2.45 -19.63
N ALA A 42 -1.74 1.28 -19.38
CA ALA A 42 -2.45 0.00 -19.34
C ALA A 42 -3.05 -0.33 -17.96
N ASP A 43 -2.92 0.56 -16.97
CA ASP A 43 -3.36 0.35 -15.58
C ASP A 43 -2.78 -0.90 -14.92
N VAL A 44 -1.58 -1.31 -15.36
CA VAL A 44 -0.90 -2.50 -14.84
C VAL A 44 -0.03 -2.10 -13.65
N GLY A 45 -0.58 -2.29 -12.45
CA GLY A 45 0.12 -2.10 -11.17
C GLY A 45 -0.35 -0.87 -10.38
N ARG A 46 0.32 -0.62 -9.24
CA ARG A 46 0.01 0.43 -8.23
C ARG A 46 -1.32 0.22 -7.51
N TYR A 47 -1.31 -0.77 -6.63
CA TYR A 47 -2.41 -1.06 -5.73
C TYR A 47 -1.94 -0.96 -4.29
N VAL A 48 -2.47 0.01 -3.56
CA VAL A 48 -2.33 0.08 -2.11
C VAL A 48 -3.61 -0.44 -1.47
N LEU A 49 -3.45 -1.43 -0.59
CA LEU A 49 -4.52 -1.91 0.28
C LEU A 49 -4.20 -1.46 1.71
N VAL A 50 -5.04 -0.58 2.25
CA VAL A 50 -4.95 -0.14 3.65
C VAL A 50 -5.93 -0.94 4.49
N LEU A 51 -5.45 -1.54 5.58
CA LEU A 51 -6.22 -2.37 6.50
C LEU A 51 -5.96 -1.89 7.92
N GLU A 52 -7.01 -1.48 8.62
CA GLU A 52 -6.92 -0.92 9.98
C GLU A 52 -7.19 -1.97 11.06
N VAL A 53 -7.90 -3.05 10.71
CA VAL A 53 -8.31 -4.09 11.65
C VAL A 53 -7.46 -5.33 11.46
N LYS A 54 -6.93 -5.87 12.57
CA LYS A 54 -6.08 -7.07 12.58
C LYS A 54 -6.71 -8.26 11.85
N ASP A 55 -8.01 -8.50 12.06
CA ASP A 55 -8.73 -9.59 11.39
C ASP A 55 -8.74 -9.43 9.87
N ASP A 56 -8.80 -8.20 9.37
CA ASP A 56 -8.76 -7.94 7.93
C ASP A 56 -7.35 -8.16 7.37
N VAL A 57 -6.30 -7.86 8.14
CA VAL A 57 -4.91 -8.19 7.80
C VAL A 57 -4.73 -9.70 7.68
N ILE A 58 -5.25 -10.48 8.64
CA ILE A 58 -5.19 -11.95 8.60
C ILE A 58 -5.92 -12.47 7.35
N LYS A 59 -7.16 -12.02 7.12
CA LYS A 59 -7.94 -12.42 5.94
C LYS A 59 -7.26 -12.03 4.63
N ALA A 60 -6.62 -10.88 4.56
CA ALA A 60 -5.90 -10.45 3.36
C ALA A 60 -4.68 -11.35 3.10
N LYS A 61 -3.93 -11.71 4.14
CA LYS A 61 -2.81 -12.67 4.02
C LYS A 61 -3.28 -14.03 3.52
N GLU A 62 -4.36 -14.56 4.09
CA GLU A 62 -4.87 -15.89 3.73
C GLU A 62 -5.58 -15.97 2.37
N ASN A 63 -6.25 -14.89 1.94
CA ASN A 63 -7.15 -14.94 0.78
C ASN A 63 -6.72 -14.09 -0.42
N ILE A 64 -5.82 -13.13 -0.23
CA ILE A 64 -5.37 -12.20 -1.30
C ILE A 64 -3.89 -12.41 -1.58
N LEU A 65 -3.08 -12.48 -0.52
CA LEU A 65 -1.64 -12.65 -0.60
C LEU A 65 -1.22 -14.11 -0.38
N ASN A 66 -2.12 -15.06 -0.62
CA ASN A 66 -1.84 -16.47 -0.40
C ASN A 66 -0.66 -16.93 -1.24
N ASP A 67 0.28 -17.63 -0.62
CA ASP A 67 1.54 -18.10 -1.22
C ASP A 67 2.46 -16.98 -1.77
N THR A 68 2.16 -15.71 -1.48
CA THR A 68 3.01 -14.56 -1.85
C THR A 68 4.08 -14.34 -0.81
N ILE A 69 5.33 -14.29 -1.24
CA ILE A 69 6.46 -13.90 -0.40
C ILE A 69 6.56 -12.37 -0.42
N ALA A 70 6.51 -11.74 0.76
CA ALA A 70 6.70 -10.30 0.88
C ALA A 70 8.13 -9.94 0.48
N GLU A 71 8.28 -9.01 -0.45
CA GLU A 71 9.58 -8.50 -0.90
C GLU A 71 10.16 -7.50 0.12
N TYR A 72 9.29 -6.72 0.77
CA TYR A 72 9.65 -5.73 1.77
C TYR A 72 8.58 -5.68 2.87
N VAL A 73 9.00 -5.56 4.13
CA VAL A 73 8.14 -5.39 5.31
C VAL A 73 8.79 -4.34 6.20
N ASP A 74 8.00 -3.38 6.66
CA ASP A 74 8.44 -2.31 7.57
C ASP A 74 7.41 -2.14 8.69
N ASP A 75 7.91 -1.89 9.91
CA ASP A 75 7.09 -1.66 11.10
C ASP A 75 7.21 -0.19 11.48
N ILE A 76 6.12 0.56 11.24
CA ILE A 76 6.07 2.01 11.48
C ILE A 76 5.38 2.27 12.81
N GLU A 77 6.13 2.72 13.81
CA GLU A 77 5.55 3.22 15.05
C GLU A 77 5.02 4.66 14.85
N CYS A 78 3.77 4.89 15.29
CA CYS A 78 3.15 6.21 15.30
C CYS A 78 2.74 6.57 16.73
N GLU A 79 3.19 7.72 17.21
CA GLU A 79 2.71 8.29 18.46
C GLU A 79 1.41 9.05 18.20
N GLY A 80 0.29 8.57 18.77
CA GLY A 80 -0.98 9.30 18.74
C GLY A 80 -2.06 8.79 17.78
N CYS A 81 -1.88 7.63 17.14
CA CYS A 81 -2.96 6.97 16.40
C CYS A 81 -4.16 6.77 17.33
N LYS A 82 -5.24 7.50 17.05
CA LYS A 82 -6.53 7.38 17.75
C LYS A 82 -7.43 6.37 17.07
#